data_AF-A0A7Z9Q0A3-F1
#
_entry.id   AF-A0A7Z9Q0A3-F1
#
_cell.length_a   1.000
_cell.length_b   1.000
_cell.length_c   1.000
_cell.angle_alpha   90.00
_cell.angle_beta   90.00
_cell.angle_gamma   90.00
#
_symmetry.space_group_name_H-M   'P 1'
#
loop_
_entity.id
_entity.type
_entity.pdbx_description
1 polymer ?
#
loop_
_entity_poly.entity_id
_entity_poly.type
_entity_poly.pdbx_seq_one_letter_code
_entity_poly.pdbx_strand_id
1 'polypeptide(L)'
;MHETSRRGFIAAGSVSLAGGVAFAGGLVQKQSEQDRTDSRVRADAERVRAFVGACHARIETVREMLGEDPAKSAWDWGFGDYETAIGACSHTGRQDIIELLLMHGARPTIFTLATLDKHAAVRGFIESMPGSRAIEGPHSISPMIAQ
;
A
#
# COMPACT_ATOMS: atom_id res chain seq x y z
N MET A 1 -18.69 -13.27 -23.73
CA MET A 1 -18.47 -12.75 -22.37
C MET A 1 -18.19 -11.27 -22.53
N HIS A 2 -19.11 -10.40 -22.09
CA HIS A 2 -19.00 -8.96 -22.30
C HIS A 2 -17.97 -8.38 -21.33
N GLU A 3 -16.86 -7.86 -21.87
CA GLU A 3 -15.93 -7.02 -21.12
C GLU A 3 -16.61 -5.69 -20.77
N THR A 4 -17.10 -5.57 -19.53
CA THR A 4 -17.46 -4.27 -18.99
C THR A 4 -16.19 -3.51 -18.65
N SER A 5 -15.72 -2.68 -19.58
CA SER A 5 -14.62 -1.74 -19.37
C SER A 5 -15.03 -0.67 -18.34
N ARG A 6 -14.08 -0.28 -17.47
CA ARG A 6 -14.23 0.75 -16.41
C ARG A 6 -14.85 2.06 -16.90
N ARG A 7 -14.77 2.35 -18.20
CA ARG A 7 -15.38 3.52 -18.85
C ARG A 7 -16.92 3.50 -18.84
N GLY A 8 -17.54 2.33 -18.84
CA GLY A 8 -19.01 2.21 -18.78
C GLY A 8 -19.60 2.57 -17.42
N PHE A 9 -18.81 2.46 -16.34
CA PHE A 9 -19.29 2.68 -14.97
C PHE A 9 -19.38 4.16 -14.58
N ILE A 10 -18.59 5.04 -15.20
CA ILE A 10 -18.56 6.48 -14.86
C ILE A 10 -19.62 7.28 -15.64
N ALA A 11 -20.14 6.76 -16.77
CA ALA A 11 -21.06 7.50 -17.63
C ALA A 11 -22.51 7.64 -17.10
N ALA A 12 -22.87 6.97 -15.99
CA ALA A 12 -24.24 6.95 -15.49
C ALA A 12 -24.52 7.96 -14.34
N GLY A 13 -23.57 8.82 -13.97
CA GLY A 13 -23.60 9.56 -12.71
C GLY A 13 -23.78 11.08 -12.78
N SER A 14 -24.14 11.68 -13.91
CA SER A 14 -24.29 13.14 -14.02
C SER A 14 -25.71 13.54 -14.43
N VAL A 15 -26.62 13.60 -13.46
CA VAL A 15 -27.86 14.39 -13.58
C VAL A 15 -27.53 15.80 -13.11
N SER A 16 -27.42 16.71 -14.08
CA SER A 16 -27.34 18.15 -13.87
C SER A 16 -28.70 18.68 -13.43
N LEU A 17 -28.75 19.41 -12.32
CA LEU A 17 -29.87 20.32 -12.03
C LEU A 17 -29.35 21.76 -12.09
N ALA A 18 -29.72 22.44 -13.18
CA ALA A 18 -29.55 23.86 -13.36
C ALA A 18 -30.50 24.63 -12.43
N GLY A 19 -29.96 25.57 -11.66
CA GLY A 19 -30.76 26.44 -10.80
C GLY A 19 -29.89 27.60 -10.31
N GLY A 20 -29.95 28.72 -11.03
CA GLY A 20 -29.17 29.91 -10.73
C GLY A 20 -29.57 30.56 -9.41
N VAL A 21 -28.57 30.95 -8.63
CA VAL A 21 -28.67 32.01 -7.63
C VAL A 21 -27.45 32.91 -7.80
N ALA A 22 -27.69 34.14 -8.21
CA ALA A 22 -26.69 35.19 -8.21
C ALA A 22 -26.30 35.49 -6.76
N PHE A 23 -25.04 35.25 -6.39
CA PHE A 23 -24.51 35.71 -5.11
C PHE A 23 -23.80 37.04 -5.32
N ALA A 24 -24.45 38.09 -4.84
CA ALA A 24 -23.94 39.45 -4.77
C ALA A 24 -22.60 39.49 -4.02
N GLY A 25 -21.71 40.37 -4.49
CA GLY A 25 -20.41 40.60 -3.90
C GLY A 25 -20.50 40.85 -2.39
N GLY A 26 -19.91 39.94 -1.64
CA GLY A 26 -19.71 40.04 -0.20
C GLY A 26 -18.23 39.82 0.07
N LEU A 27 -17.54 40.92 0.38
CA LEU A 27 -16.37 41.01 1.27
C LEU A 27 -15.36 39.86 1.16
N VAL A 28 -14.27 40.10 0.41
CA VAL A 28 -13.02 39.35 0.58
C VAL A 28 -12.53 39.60 2.00
N GLN A 29 -12.97 38.74 2.91
CA GLN A 29 -12.43 38.64 4.24
C GLN A 29 -11.03 38.05 4.06
N LYS A 30 -10.01 38.89 4.24
CA LYS A 30 -8.60 38.49 4.25
C LYS A 30 -8.44 37.44 5.34
N GLN A 31 -8.56 36.16 4.98
CA GLN A 31 -8.25 35.05 5.86
C GLN A 31 -6.79 35.22 6.26
N SER A 32 -6.58 35.36 7.57
CA SER A 32 -5.26 35.35 8.19
C SER A 32 -4.48 34.13 7.70
N GLU A 33 -3.24 34.35 7.26
CA GLU A 33 -2.19 33.34 6.99
C GLU A 33 -1.74 32.64 8.29
N GLN A 34 -2.70 32.25 9.13
CA GLN A 34 -2.45 31.55 10.38
C GLN A 34 -2.73 30.07 10.15
N ASP A 35 -1.65 29.41 9.71
CA ASP A 35 -1.32 28.02 10.00
C ASP A 35 -2.42 26.97 9.74
N ARG A 36 -2.76 26.78 8.46
CA ARG A 36 -3.12 25.44 8.01
C ARG A 36 -1.87 24.58 8.05
N THR A 37 -1.51 24.05 9.22
CA THR A 37 -0.64 22.87 9.26
C THR A 37 -1.29 21.82 8.39
N ASP A 38 -0.65 21.48 7.26
CA ASP A 38 -1.08 20.35 6.46
C ASP A 38 -1.02 19.12 7.37
N SER A 39 -2.16 18.55 7.73
CA SER A 39 -2.27 17.37 8.59
C SER A 39 -1.62 16.11 7.97
N ARG A 40 -0.98 16.24 6.80
CA ARG A 40 -0.14 15.26 6.13
C ARG A 40 1.32 15.35 6.59
N VAL A 41 1.55 15.34 7.90
CA VAL A 41 2.92 15.24 8.43
C VAL A 41 3.52 13.93 7.92
N ARG A 42 4.64 14.03 7.20
CA ARG A 42 5.37 12.83 6.74
C ARG A 42 5.83 12.04 7.96
N ALA A 43 5.70 10.71 7.88
CA ALA A 43 6.27 9.84 8.90
C ALA A 43 7.78 10.10 9.02
N ASP A 44 8.28 10.08 10.25
CA ASP A 44 9.71 10.20 10.52
C ASP A 44 10.48 9.08 9.81
N ALA A 45 11.48 9.47 9.00
CA ALA A 45 12.22 8.57 8.12
C ALA A 45 12.94 7.47 8.90
N GLU A 46 13.60 7.82 10.01
CA GLU A 46 14.31 6.84 10.84
C GLU A 46 13.36 5.85 11.51
N ARG A 47 12.19 6.34 11.93
CA ARG A 47 11.12 5.49 12.45
C ARG A 47 10.62 4.51 11.38
N VAL A 48 10.42 4.97 10.14
CA VAL A 48 10.00 4.12 9.01
C VAL A 48 11.07 3.06 8.72
N ARG A 49 12.33 3.46 8.60
CA ARG A 49 13.47 2.55 8.40
C ARG A 49 13.53 1.48 9.47
N ALA A 50 13.46 1.88 10.74
CA ALA A 50 13.51 0.97 11.88
C ALA A 50 12.32 0.00 11.89
N PHE A 51 11.13 0.48 11.51
CA PHE A 51 9.92 -0.33 11.44
C PHE A 51 10.00 -1.39 10.33
N VAL A 52 10.36 -1.01 9.10
CA VAL A 52 10.53 -1.95 7.98
C VAL A 52 11.62 -2.98 8.32
N GLY A 53 12.74 -2.53 8.90
CA GLY A 53 13.79 -3.43 9.38
C GLY A 53 13.30 -4.41 10.47
N ALA A 54 12.43 -3.99 11.38
CA ALA A 54 11.85 -4.89 12.39
C ALA A 54 10.94 -5.97 11.79
N CYS A 55 10.23 -5.66 10.71
CA CYS A 55 9.30 -6.58 10.04
C CYS A 55 9.96 -7.86 9.50
N HIS A 56 11.28 -7.88 9.35
CA HIS A 56 12.01 -9.09 8.96
C HIS A 56 11.94 -10.23 9.98
N ALA A 57 11.82 -9.94 11.28
CA ALA A 57 11.92 -10.99 12.31
C ALA A 57 11.41 -10.63 13.72
N ARG A 58 11.26 -9.34 14.07
CA ARG A 58 11.12 -8.90 15.46
C ARG A 58 9.66 -8.60 15.79
N ILE A 59 8.82 -9.64 15.93
CA ILE A 59 7.37 -9.46 16.12
C ILE A 59 7.00 -8.55 17.30
N GLU A 60 7.65 -8.69 18.46
CA GLU A 60 7.35 -7.83 19.62
C GLU A 60 7.68 -6.36 19.33
N THR A 61 8.83 -6.08 18.71
CA THR A 61 9.17 -4.72 18.26
C THR A 61 8.18 -4.19 17.22
N VAL A 62 7.71 -5.05 16.30
CA VAL A 62 6.68 -4.66 15.33
C VAL A 62 5.40 -4.24 16.07
N ARG A 63 4.93 -5.02 17.05
CA ARG A 63 3.74 -4.70 17.86
C ARG A 63 3.90 -3.38 18.61
N GLU A 64 5.03 -3.15 19.24
CA GLU A 64 5.32 -1.91 19.98
C GLU A 64 5.32 -0.67 19.07
N MET A 65 5.78 -0.82 17.82
CA MET A 65 5.87 0.27 16.86
C MET A 65 4.60 0.44 16.01
N LEU A 66 3.62 -0.45 16.11
CA LEU A 66 2.47 -0.51 15.22
C LEU A 66 1.41 0.55 15.55
N GLY A 67 0.90 1.19 14.51
CA GLY A 67 -0.31 2.02 14.47
C GLY A 67 -0.99 1.84 13.11
N GLU A 68 -2.04 2.61 12.78
CA GLU A 68 -2.75 2.45 11.48
C GLU A 68 -1.90 2.80 10.25
N ASP A 69 -1.12 3.89 10.30
CA ASP A 69 -0.28 4.32 9.16
C ASP A 69 1.03 3.52 8.97
N PRO A 70 1.75 3.09 10.02
CA PRO A 70 2.98 2.30 9.89
C PRO A 70 2.84 1.01 9.09
N ALA A 71 1.68 0.35 9.09
CA ALA A 71 1.50 -0.92 8.36
C ALA A 71 1.69 -0.80 6.83
N LYS A 72 1.54 0.42 6.29
CA LYS A 72 1.74 0.73 4.86
C LYS A 72 3.10 1.34 4.55
N SER A 73 4.00 1.40 5.55
CA SER A 73 5.33 1.96 5.40
C SER A 73 6.17 1.24 4.34
N ALA A 74 7.01 2.01 3.66
CA ALA A 74 8.04 1.51 2.77
C ALA A 74 9.34 2.30 2.99
N TRP A 75 10.47 1.63 2.79
CA TRP A 75 11.81 2.17 2.95
C TRP A 75 12.65 1.91 1.69
N ASP A 76 13.52 2.84 1.36
CA ASP A 76 14.50 2.72 0.28
C ASP A 76 15.84 2.31 0.90
N TRP A 77 16.28 1.07 0.67
CA TRP A 77 17.59 0.58 1.13
C TRP A 77 18.75 1.15 0.28
N GLY A 78 18.45 1.88 -0.79
CA GLY A 78 19.39 2.37 -1.78
C GLY A 78 19.47 1.44 -3.01
N PHE A 79 20.11 1.92 -4.07
CA PHE A 79 20.35 1.15 -5.31
C PHE A 79 19.08 0.59 -5.99
N GLY A 80 17.90 1.17 -5.71
CA GLY A 80 16.62 0.73 -6.26
C GLY A 80 15.91 -0.35 -5.44
N ASP A 81 16.43 -0.69 -4.26
CA ASP A 81 15.85 -1.70 -3.36
C ASP A 81 14.78 -1.09 -2.44
N TYR A 82 13.62 -0.82 -3.01
CA TYR A 82 12.45 -0.34 -2.28
C TYR A 82 11.71 -1.50 -1.62
N GLU A 83 11.51 -1.40 -0.31
CA GLU A 83 10.86 -2.44 0.46
C GLU A 83 9.69 -1.92 1.28
N THR A 84 8.55 -2.61 1.21
CA THR A 84 7.40 -2.35 2.10
C THR A 84 7.52 -3.16 3.38
N ALA A 85 6.92 -2.70 4.48
CA ALA A 85 6.87 -3.45 5.74
C ALA A 85 6.35 -4.89 5.55
N ILE A 86 5.32 -5.08 4.72
CA ILE A 86 4.80 -6.42 4.41
C ILE A 86 5.73 -7.19 3.46
N GLY A 87 6.49 -6.51 2.60
CA GLY A 87 7.53 -7.12 1.77
C GLY A 87 8.66 -7.74 2.59
N ALA A 88 9.10 -7.05 3.65
CA ALA A 88 10.11 -7.52 4.59
C ALA A 88 9.74 -8.84 5.28
N CYS A 89 8.51 -8.95 5.81
CA CYS A 89 8.05 -10.20 6.41
C CYS A 89 7.68 -11.27 5.37
N SER A 90 7.28 -10.88 4.16
CA SER A 90 6.94 -11.83 3.09
C SER A 90 8.16 -12.62 2.63
N HIS A 91 9.28 -11.96 2.31
CA HIS A 91 10.45 -12.66 1.78
C HIS A 91 11.21 -13.47 2.85
N THR A 92 11.05 -13.11 4.13
CA THR A 92 11.64 -13.83 5.27
C THR A 92 10.76 -14.97 5.82
N GLY A 93 9.56 -15.17 5.26
CA GLY A 93 8.66 -16.26 5.68
C GLY A 93 7.93 -16.01 7.00
N ARG A 94 7.85 -14.76 7.48
CA ARG A 94 7.22 -14.40 8.77
C ARG A 94 5.71 -14.25 8.65
N GLN A 95 5.02 -15.38 8.51
CA GLN A 95 3.54 -15.42 8.42
C GLN A 95 2.86 -14.71 9.60
N ASP A 96 3.41 -14.83 10.82
CA ASP A 96 2.92 -14.18 12.03
C ASP A 96 2.94 -12.63 11.94
N ILE A 97 3.98 -12.07 11.35
CA ILE A 97 4.10 -10.63 11.10
C ILE A 97 3.21 -10.21 9.93
N ILE A 98 3.11 -11.03 8.87
CA ILE A 98 2.19 -10.78 7.75
C ILE A 98 0.76 -10.64 8.24
N GLU A 99 0.27 -11.59 9.03
CA GLU A 99 -1.10 -11.57 9.57
C GLU A 99 -1.34 -10.34 10.43
N LEU A 100 -0.38 -9.99 11.29
CA LEU A 100 -0.42 -8.76 12.08
C LEU A 100 -0.56 -7.52 11.20
N LEU A 101 0.30 -7.36 10.19
CA LEU A 101 0.27 -6.18 9.32
C LEU A 101 -1.01 -6.11 8.47
N LEU A 102 -1.55 -7.24 8.04
CA LEU A 102 -2.83 -7.30 7.31
C LEU A 102 -4.00 -6.80 8.16
N MET A 103 -4.05 -7.15 9.45
CA MET A 103 -5.06 -6.63 10.38
C MET A 103 -5.00 -5.11 10.53
N HIS A 104 -3.82 -4.51 10.31
CA HIS A 104 -3.60 -3.06 10.35
C HIS A 104 -3.61 -2.39 8.96
N GLY A 105 -4.13 -3.07 7.94
CA GLY A 105 -4.38 -2.48 6.62
C GLY A 105 -3.15 -2.39 5.71
N ALA A 106 -2.13 -3.22 5.95
CA ALA A 106 -1.07 -3.43 4.97
C ALA A 106 -1.63 -3.99 3.66
N ARG A 107 -0.99 -3.64 2.54
CA ARG A 107 -1.41 -4.07 1.21
C ARG A 107 -0.63 -5.32 0.79
N PRO A 108 -1.26 -6.50 0.68
CA PRO A 108 -0.56 -7.72 0.30
C PRO A 108 0.05 -7.62 -1.10
N THR A 109 1.15 -8.33 -1.31
CA THR A 109 1.80 -8.51 -2.60
C THR A 109 1.67 -9.96 -3.07
N ILE A 110 2.09 -10.27 -4.29
CA ILE A 110 2.18 -11.65 -4.77
C ILE A 110 3.11 -12.50 -3.88
N PHE A 111 4.18 -11.90 -3.36
CA PHE A 111 5.10 -12.55 -2.43
C PHE A 111 4.42 -12.89 -1.11
N THR A 112 3.58 -11.98 -0.60
CA THR A 112 2.76 -12.24 0.58
C THR A 112 1.83 -13.45 0.36
N LEU A 113 1.20 -13.53 -0.81
CA LEU A 113 0.32 -14.65 -1.17
C LEU A 113 1.09 -15.97 -1.30
N ALA A 114 2.31 -15.92 -1.86
CA ALA A 114 3.20 -17.09 -1.94
C ALA A 114 3.59 -17.58 -0.54
N THR A 115 4.01 -16.66 0.35
CA THR A 115 4.41 -16.99 1.73
C THR A 115 3.25 -17.53 2.57
N LEU A 116 2.01 -17.17 2.26
CA LEU A 116 0.79 -17.68 2.92
C LEU A 116 0.17 -18.91 2.20
N ASP A 117 0.92 -19.58 1.32
CA ASP A 117 0.51 -20.77 0.58
C ASP A 117 -0.80 -20.61 -0.22
N LYS A 118 -1.07 -19.39 -0.72
CA LYS A 118 -2.25 -19.10 -1.55
C LYS A 118 -2.04 -19.51 -3.00
N HIS A 119 -1.71 -20.79 -3.22
CA HIS A 119 -1.29 -21.33 -4.51
C HIS A 119 -2.25 -21.03 -5.67
N ALA A 120 -3.57 -21.07 -5.45
CA ALA A 120 -4.56 -20.77 -6.48
C ALA A 120 -4.44 -19.32 -6.99
N ALA A 121 -4.27 -18.35 -6.08
CA ALA A 121 -4.09 -16.95 -6.45
C ALA A 121 -2.74 -16.71 -7.15
N VAL A 122 -1.68 -17.34 -6.64
CA VAL A 122 -0.34 -17.25 -7.24
C VAL A 122 -0.33 -17.83 -8.66
N ARG A 123 -0.95 -18.99 -8.85
CA ARG A 123 -1.10 -19.62 -10.16
C ARG A 123 -1.86 -18.72 -11.13
N GLY A 124 -3.04 -18.22 -10.72
CA GLY A 124 -3.84 -17.32 -11.55
C GLY A 124 -3.08 -16.05 -11.95
N PHE A 125 -2.27 -15.49 -11.03
CA PHE A 125 -1.41 -14.35 -11.34
C PHE A 125 -0.36 -14.70 -12.41
N ILE A 126 0.39 -15.78 -12.23
CA ILE A 126 1.42 -16.23 -13.19
C ILE A 126 0.80 -16.55 -14.56
N GLU A 127 -0.34 -17.23 -14.59
CA GLU A 127 -1.05 -17.56 -15.83
C GLU A 127 -1.51 -16.30 -16.58
N SER A 128 -2.00 -15.30 -15.84
CA SER A 128 -2.42 -14.01 -16.43
C SER A 128 -1.25 -13.14 -16.89
N MET A 129 -0.07 -13.32 -16.30
CA MET A 129 1.12 -12.51 -16.53
C MET A 129 2.37 -13.42 -16.58
N PRO A 130 2.63 -14.14 -17.69
CA PRO A 130 3.68 -15.17 -17.72
C PRO A 130 5.08 -14.70 -17.34
N GLY A 131 5.45 -13.45 -17.66
CA GLY A 131 6.73 -12.84 -17.28
C GLY A 131 6.88 -12.58 -15.77
N SER A 132 5.79 -12.64 -15.00
CA SER A 132 5.81 -12.33 -13.58
C SER A 132 6.55 -13.35 -12.72
N ARG A 133 6.80 -14.55 -13.26
CA ARG A 133 7.57 -15.60 -12.59
C ARG A 133 9.01 -15.19 -12.27
N ALA A 134 9.58 -14.29 -13.07
CA ALA A 134 10.95 -13.79 -12.90
C ALA A 134 11.02 -12.50 -12.08
N ILE A 135 9.90 -12.02 -11.52
CA ILE A 135 9.91 -10.82 -10.68
C ILE A 135 10.58 -11.15 -9.35
N GLU A 136 11.59 -10.36 -9.04
CA GLU A 136 12.26 -10.36 -7.75
C GLU A 136 11.56 -9.40 -6.79
N GLY A 137 11.53 -9.77 -5.51
CA GLY A 137 11.09 -8.91 -4.42
C GLY A 137 12.25 -8.10 -3.86
N PRO A 138 12.10 -7.59 -2.62
CA PRO A 138 13.18 -6.92 -1.90
C PRO A 138 14.47 -7.74 -1.91
N HIS A 139 15.61 -7.05 -1.94
CA HIS A 139 16.95 -7.65 -1.98
C HIS A 139 17.18 -8.61 -3.16
N SER A 140 16.45 -8.44 -4.27
CA SER A 140 16.50 -9.36 -5.41
C SER A 140 16.10 -10.80 -5.08
N ILE A 141 15.30 -11.00 -4.03
CA ILE A 141 14.85 -12.33 -3.59
C ILE A 141 13.47 -12.62 -4.18
N SER A 142 13.35 -13.73 -4.92
CA SER A 142 12.04 -14.25 -5.34
C SER A 142 11.60 -15.40 -4.43
N PRO A 143 10.53 -15.24 -3.63
CA PRO A 143 9.91 -16.35 -2.91
C PRO A 143 9.01 -17.22 -3.81
N MET A 144 8.92 -16.95 -5.12
CA MET A 144 8.08 -17.68 -6.08
C MET A 144 8.79 -18.92 -6.66
N ILE A 145 9.37 -19.76 -5.80
CA ILE A 145 9.98 -21.02 -6.25
C ILE A 145 8.85 -21.96 -6.72
N ALA A 146 9.02 -22.53 -7.93
CA ALA A 146 8.11 -23.53 -8.47
C ALA A 146 8.11 -24.75 -7.52
N GLN A 147 6.95 -25.11 -6.99
CA GLN A 147 6.66 -26.51 -6.69
C GLN A 147 5.75 -27.05 -7.79
#